data_AF-A0A7J0FFA1-F1
#
_entry.id   AF-A0A7J0FFA1-F1
#
_cell.length_a   1.000
_cell.length_b   1.000
_cell.length_c   1.000
_cell.angle_alpha   90.00
_cell.angle_beta   90.00
_cell.angle_gamma   90.00
#
_symmetry.space_group_name_H-M   'P 1'
#
loop_
_entity.id
_entity.type
_entity.pdbx_description
1 polymer ?
#
loop_
_entity_poly.entity_id
_entity_poly.type
_entity_poly.pdbx_seq_one_letter_code
_entity_poly.pdbx_strand_id
1 'polypeptide(L)'
;MREGYGKLDNVEMSIWECCELLNDVLDESDPDLDEPQIEHLLQTAEAIRRDYPNEDWLHFTGLIHDLGKVILHPSFGELPQWAVVVDTCCAQN
;
A
#
# COMPACT_ATOMS: atom_id res chain seq x y z
N MET A 1 -7.28 -8.64 -13.83
CA MET A 1 -6.53 -7.73 -12.94
C MET A 1 -6.64 -6.29 -13.42
N ARG A 2 -5.89 -5.88 -14.45
CA ARG A 2 -5.83 -4.47 -14.89
C ARG A 2 -7.19 -3.87 -15.29
N GLU A 3 -7.97 -4.56 -16.13
CA GLU A 3 -9.31 -4.10 -16.53
C GLU A 3 -10.33 -4.11 -15.38
N GLY A 4 -10.15 -5.00 -14.40
CA GLY A 4 -11.04 -5.10 -13.24
C GLY A 4 -10.87 -3.92 -12.30
N TYR A 5 -9.65 -3.73 -11.80
CA TYR A 5 -9.34 -2.65 -10.86
C TYR A 5 -9.22 -1.27 -11.50
N GLY A 6 -9.01 -1.20 -12.82
CA GLY A 6 -8.92 0.08 -13.55
C GLY A 6 -10.21 0.90 -13.57
N LYS A 7 -11.35 0.32 -13.18
CA LYS A 7 -12.63 1.02 -13.08
C LYS A 7 -12.77 1.85 -11.79
N LEU A 8 -12.00 1.50 -10.75
CA LEU A 8 -12.01 2.18 -9.45
C LEU A 8 -13.42 2.29 -8.83
N ASP A 9 -14.25 1.26 -8.98
CA ASP A 9 -15.65 1.22 -8.55
C ASP A 9 -15.92 0.27 -7.37
N ASN A 10 -14.86 -0.18 -6.68
CA ASN A 10 -14.96 -1.10 -5.55
C ASN A 10 -15.52 -0.43 -4.29
N VAL A 11 -14.89 0.66 -3.83
CA VAL A 11 -15.22 1.39 -2.60
C VAL A 11 -14.81 2.86 -2.74
N GLU A 12 -15.58 3.78 -2.13
CA GLU A 12 -15.21 5.18 -1.96
C GLU A 12 -14.81 5.44 -0.50
N MET A 13 -13.61 5.98 -0.27
CA MET A 13 -13.08 6.28 1.06
C MET A 13 -11.99 7.34 0.99
N SER A 14 -11.68 7.94 2.14
CA SER A 14 -10.53 8.81 2.33
C SER A 14 -9.22 8.02 2.40
N ILE A 15 -8.11 8.74 2.26
CA ILE A 15 -6.77 8.16 2.37
C ILE A 15 -6.52 7.58 3.75
N TRP A 16 -6.98 8.25 4.81
CA TRP A 16 -6.77 7.77 6.17
C TRP A 16 -7.57 6.50 6.45
N GLU A 17 -8.83 6.42 6.00
CA GLU A 17 -9.62 5.19 6.09
C GLU A 17 -8.93 4.03 5.33
N CYS A 18 -8.32 4.32 4.17
CA CYS A 18 -7.51 3.36 3.42
C CYS A 18 -6.29 2.87 4.23
N CYS A 19 -5.57 3.78 4.89
CA CYS A 19 -4.49 3.43 5.82
C CYS A 19 -4.98 2.55 6.97
N GLU A 20 -6.13 2.86 7.57
CA GLU A 20 -6.69 2.09 8.70
C GLU A 20 -7.05 0.65 8.30
N LEU A 21 -7.47 0.40 7.06
CA LEU A 21 -7.68 -0.96 6.56
C LEU A 21 -6.39 -1.79 6.47
N LEU A 22 -5.23 -1.13 6.40
CA LEU A 22 -3.92 -1.78 6.38
C LEU A 22 -3.36 -2.06 7.78
N ASN A 23 -4.12 -1.74 8.84
CA ASN A 23 -3.74 -2.09 10.21
C ASN A 23 -3.75 -3.60 10.48
N ASP A 24 -4.50 -4.37 9.69
CA ASP A 24 -4.62 -5.82 9.83
C ASP A 24 -3.86 -6.59 8.72
N VAL A 25 -3.01 -5.89 7.96
CA VAL A 25 -2.24 -6.46 6.84
C VAL A 25 -0.77 -6.56 7.23
N LEU A 26 -0.23 -7.79 7.14
CA LEU A 26 1.21 -8.08 7.20
C LEU A 26 1.68 -8.50 5.81
N ASP A 27 2.74 -7.88 5.30
CA ASP A 27 3.34 -8.24 4.01
C ASP A 27 4.26 -9.45 4.18
N GLU A 28 3.79 -10.63 3.79
CA GLU A 28 4.56 -11.87 3.93
C GLU A 28 5.76 -11.96 2.96
N SER A 29 5.84 -11.06 1.98
CA SER A 29 6.93 -11.03 1.00
C SER A 29 8.13 -10.21 1.46
N ASP A 30 7.94 -9.30 2.43
CA ASP A 30 8.99 -8.45 2.97
C ASP A 30 9.71 -9.18 4.13
N PRO A 31 11.00 -9.56 3.98
CA PRO A 31 11.73 -10.26 5.03
C PRO A 31 12.14 -9.37 6.20
N ASP A 32 11.99 -8.05 6.07
CA ASP A 32 12.46 -7.07 7.05
C ASP A 32 11.33 -6.49 7.91
N LEU A 33 10.06 -6.84 7.62
CA LEU A 33 8.86 -6.23 8.18
C LEU A 33 7.98 -7.27 8.88
N ASP A 34 7.73 -7.06 10.18
CA ASP A 34 6.84 -7.90 11.01
C ASP A 34 5.65 -7.11 11.56
N GLU A 35 5.63 -5.79 11.37
CA GLU A 35 4.60 -4.87 11.82
C GLU A 35 3.47 -4.66 10.79
N PRO A 36 2.29 -4.20 11.23
CA PRO A 36 1.21 -3.80 10.33
C PRO A 36 1.66 -2.81 9.25
N GLN A 37 1.13 -2.99 8.05
CA GLN A 37 1.48 -2.18 6.89
C GLN A 37 1.25 -0.67 7.12
N ILE A 38 0.27 -0.27 7.93
CA ILE A 38 0.06 1.15 8.30
C ILE A 38 1.29 1.76 9.00
N GLU A 39 2.02 0.99 9.81
CA GLU A 39 3.21 1.47 10.50
C GLU A 39 4.32 1.78 9.49
N HIS A 40 4.54 0.91 8.50
CA HIS A 40 5.48 1.14 7.41
C HIS A 40 5.16 2.43 6.62
N LEU A 41 3.88 2.69 6.33
CA LEU A 41 3.48 3.92 5.64
C LEU A 41 3.89 5.18 6.44
N LEU A 42 3.64 5.16 7.76
CA LEU A 42 4.00 6.27 8.65
C LEU A 42 5.51 6.40 8.83
N GLN A 43 6.22 5.29 9.02
CA GLN A 43 7.68 5.27 9.14
C GLN A 43 8.33 5.84 7.87
N THR A 44 7.87 5.42 6.69
CA THR A 44 8.36 5.93 5.39
C THR A 44 8.10 7.43 5.26
N ALA A 45 6.86 7.88 5.52
CA ALA A 45 6.50 9.30 5.44
C ALA A 45 7.32 10.16 6.41
N GLU A 46 7.51 9.73 7.66
CA GLU A 46 8.25 10.48 8.67
C GLU A 46 9.77 10.48 8.43
N ALA A 47 10.33 9.38 7.92
CA ALA A 47 11.73 9.34 7.51
C ALA A 47 12.00 10.34 6.38
N ILE A 48 11.13 10.37 5.36
CA ILE A 48 11.22 11.34 4.28
C ILE A 48 11.02 12.76 4.83
N ARG A 49 10.04 13.00 5.71
CA ARG A 49 9.81 14.31 6.32
C ARG A 49 11.04 14.83 7.06
N ARG A 50 11.76 13.96 7.75
CA ARG A 50 13.01 14.31 8.45
C ARG A 50 14.12 14.68 7.47
N ASP A 51 14.28 13.91 6.40
CA ASP A 51 15.42 14.04 5.49
C ASP A 51 15.18 15.11 4.40
N TYR A 52 13.92 15.39 4.06
CA TYR A 52 13.47 16.34 3.03
C TYR A 52 12.37 17.29 3.56
N PRO A 53 12.64 18.12 4.58
CA PRO A 53 11.61 18.84 5.33
C PRO A 53 10.78 19.87 4.54
N ASN A 54 11.21 20.27 3.34
CA ASN A 54 10.51 21.24 2.51
C ASN A 54 9.78 20.61 1.31
N GLU A 55 9.81 19.28 1.17
CA GLU A 55 9.21 18.55 0.05
C GLU A 55 7.94 17.82 0.51
N ASP A 56 6.92 18.57 0.92
CA ASP A 56 5.68 18.03 1.51
C ASP A 56 5.01 16.95 0.64
N TRP A 57 5.06 17.10 -0.68
CA TRP A 57 4.53 16.13 -1.64
C TRP A 57 5.24 14.78 -1.55
N LEU A 58 6.53 14.76 -1.18
CA LEU A 58 7.33 13.56 -1.05
C LEU A 58 6.99 12.83 0.26
N HIS A 59 6.70 13.58 1.34
CA HIS A 59 6.22 12.99 2.59
C HIS A 59 4.90 12.24 2.34
N PHE A 60 4.00 12.91 1.61
CA PHE A 60 2.72 12.35 1.23
C PHE A 60 2.87 11.15 0.28
N THR A 61 3.81 11.20 -0.66
CA THR A 61 4.14 10.07 -1.53
C THR A 61 4.58 8.86 -0.71
N GLY A 62 5.42 9.07 0.31
CA GLY A 62 5.80 8.03 1.27
C GLY A 62 4.61 7.42 2.01
N LEU A 63 3.62 8.25 2.38
CA LEU A 63 2.41 7.77 3.05
C LEU A 63 1.53 6.90 2.14
N ILE A 64 1.44 7.24 0.85
CA ILE A 64 0.47 6.58 -0.05
C ILE A 64 1.04 5.45 -0.91
N HIS A 65 2.37 5.26 -0.92
CA HIS A 65 3.04 4.41 -1.92
C HIS A 65 2.51 2.98 -1.97
N ASP A 66 2.19 2.41 -0.81
CA ASP A 66 1.78 1.02 -0.65
C ASP A 66 0.26 0.85 -0.42
N LEU A 67 -0.55 1.90 -0.59
CA LEU A 67 -2.01 1.81 -0.39
C LEU A 67 -2.70 0.82 -1.33
N GLY A 68 -2.06 0.42 -2.44
CA GLY A 68 -2.56 -0.65 -3.31
C GLY A 68 -2.72 -2.00 -2.60
N LYS A 69 -2.04 -2.22 -1.47
CA LYS A 69 -2.15 -3.44 -0.65
C LYS A 69 -3.56 -3.66 -0.08
N VAL A 70 -4.44 -2.65 -0.10
CA VAL A 70 -5.86 -2.81 0.27
C VAL A 70 -6.62 -3.81 -0.60
N ILE A 71 -6.08 -4.20 -1.76
CA ILE A 71 -6.62 -5.29 -2.58
C ILE A 71 -6.70 -6.62 -1.80
N LEU A 72 -5.88 -6.80 -0.76
CA LEU A 72 -5.96 -7.93 0.17
C LEU A 72 -7.22 -7.93 1.05
N HIS A 73 -7.84 -6.78 1.24
CA HIS A 73 -9.04 -6.65 2.07
C HIS A 73 -10.29 -7.18 1.31
N PRO A 74 -11.24 -7.85 2.00
CA PRO A 74 -12.44 -8.42 1.37
C PRO A 74 -13.30 -7.43 0.57
N SER A 75 -13.29 -6.15 0.95
CA SER A 75 -14.02 -5.11 0.22
C SER A 75 -13.47 -4.80 -1.17
N PHE A 76 -12.23 -5.22 -1.48
CA PHE A 76 -11.56 -4.94 -2.75
C PHE A 76 -11.38 -6.17 -3.64
N GLY A 77 -11.28 -7.36 -3.06
CA GLY A 77 -11.22 -8.60 -3.84
C GLY A 77 -10.62 -9.80 -3.12
N GLU A 78 -9.97 -9.60 -1.96
CA GLU A 78 -9.35 -10.66 -1.15
C GLU A 78 -8.39 -11.52 -1.97
N LEU A 79 -7.54 -10.87 -2.77
CA LEU A 79 -6.57 -11.60 -3.56
C LEU A 79 -5.48 -12.20 -2.66
N PRO A 80 -4.89 -13.33 -3.06
CA PRO A 80 -3.75 -13.88 -2.33
C PRO A 80 -2.55 -12.92 -2.40
N GLN A 81 -1.74 -12.89 -1.34
CA GLN A 81 -0.60 -11.96 -1.19
C GLN A 81 0.31 -11.92 -2.42
N TRP A 82 0.69 -13.08 -2.98
CA TRP A 82 1.57 -13.16 -4.16
C TRP A 82 1.06 -12.41 -5.41
N ALA A 83 -0.24 -12.10 -5.48
CA ALA A 83 -0.84 -11.37 -6.60
C ALA A 83 -0.88 -9.85 -6.36
N VAL A 84 -0.47 -9.38 -5.18
CA VAL A 84 -0.56 -7.99 -4.72
C VAL A 84 0.79 -7.45 -4.28
N VAL A 85 1.55 -8.24 -3.51
CA VAL A 85 2.86 -7.92 -2.96
C VAL A 85 3.92 -8.84 -3.55
N VAL A 86 5.19 -8.41 -3.48
CA VAL A 86 6.43 -8.95 -4.09
C VAL A 86 7.03 -8.02 -5.15
N ASP A 87 8.34 -8.13 -5.33
CA ASP A 87 9.07 -7.55 -6.45
C ASP A 87 8.40 -7.86 -7.80
N THR A 88 8.07 -6.80 -8.53
CA THR A 88 7.47 -6.95 -9.87
C THR A 88 8.51 -7.35 -10.91
N CYS A 89 8.14 -8.23 -11.83
CA CYS A 89 8.97 -8.61 -12.98
C CYS A 89 8.22 -8.42 -14.30
N CYS A 90 8.94 -8.45 -15.42
CA CYS A 90 8.32 -8.40 -16.74
C CYS A 90 7.46 -9.65 -16.96
N ALA A 91 6.17 -9.46 -17.25
CA ALA A 91 5.30 -10.55 -17.65
C ALA A 91 5.86 -11.23 -18.91
N GLN A 92 6.00 -12.55 -18.87
CA GLN A 92 6.30 -13.34 -20.06
C GLN A 92 4.98 -13.52 -20.83
N ASN A 93 4.93 -13.00 -22.06
CA ASN A 93 3.80 -13.16 -22.98
C ASN A 93 3.77 -14.55 -23.60
#